data_AF-A0A9D8BSF7-F1
#
_entry.id   AF-A0A9D8BSF7-F1
#
_cell.length_a   1.000
_cell.length_b   1.000
_cell.length_c   1.000
_cell.angle_alpha   90.00
_cell.angle_beta   90.00
_cell.angle_gamma   90.00
#
_symmetry.space_group_name_H-M   'P 1'
#
loop_
_entity.id
_entity.type
_entity.pdbx_description
1 polymer ?
#
loop_
_entity_poly.entity_id
_entity_poly.type
_entity_poly.pdbx_seq_one_letter_code
_entity_poly.pdbx_strand_id
1 'polypeptide(L)' 'MARDYRKIRAWQLADELAINIYKATVCFPESEMFGLTAQMRRGGVSVAANIVEGATRQYQKEYVQFLHTAM' A
#
# COMPACT_ATOMS: atom_id res chain seq x y z
N MET A 1 21.46 4.29 -6.01
CA MET A 1 20.73 5.46 -5.43
C MET A 1 19.28 5.04 -5.25
N ALA A 2 18.74 5.12 -4.03
CA ALA A 2 17.32 4.88 -3.79
C ALA A 2 16.49 5.89 -4.59
N ARG A 3 15.43 5.44 -5.25
CA ARG A 3 14.51 6.33 -5.96
C ARG A 3 13.66 7.07 -4.93
N ASP A 4 13.43 8.36 -5.16
CA ASP A 4 12.50 9.13 -4.33
C ASP A 4 11.06 8.66 -4.61
N TYR A 5 10.56 7.77 -3.75
CA TYR A 5 9.22 7.19 -3.89
C TYR A 5 8.11 8.23 -3.80
N ARG A 6 8.36 9.39 -3.15
CA ARG A 6 7.37 10.47 -3.01
C ARG A 6 7.01 11.11 -4.34
N LYS A 7 7.87 10.95 -5.36
CA LYS A 7 7.65 11.38 -6.74
C LYS A 7 6.90 10.34 -7.57
N ILE A 8 6.70 9.12 -7.06
CA ILE A 8 6.00 8.06 -7.78
C ILE A 8 4.49 8.28 -7.63
N ARG A 9 3.81 8.57 -8.75
CA ARG A 9 2.36 8.82 -8.74
C ARG A 9 1.56 7.64 -8.20
N ALA A 10 1.97 6.41 -8.52
CA ALA A 10 1.33 5.20 -7.99
C ALA A 10 1.42 5.11 -6.45
N TRP A 11 2.55 5.54 -5.85
CA TRP A 11 2.69 5.59 -4.39
C TRP A 11 1.74 6.61 -3.77
N GLN A 12 1.64 7.81 -4.36
CA GLN A 12 0.72 8.85 -3.87
C GLN A 12 -0.74 8.37 -3.88
N LEU A 13 -1.15 7.70 -4.97
CA LEU A 13 -2.49 7.13 -5.08
C LEU A 13 -2.72 5.99 -4.09
N ALA A 14 -1.71 5.14 -3.86
CA ALA A 14 -1.79 4.06 -2.89
C ALA A 14 -1.87 4.57 -1.44
N ASP A 15 -1.12 5.62 -1.11
CA ASP A 15 -1.17 6.30 0.19
C ASP A 15 -2.55 6.94 0.44
N GLU A 16 -3.08 7.64 -0.57
CA GLU A 16 -4.43 8.20 -0.52
C GLU A 16 -5.51 7.11 -0.39
N LEU A 17 -5.37 6.01 -1.13
CA LEU A 17 -6.27 4.86 -1.03
C LEU A 17 -6.25 4.26 0.37
N ALA A 18 -5.08 4.10 0.99
CA ALA A 18 -4.97 3.61 2.37
C ALA A 18 -5.76 4.52 3.32
N ILE A 19 -5.58 5.84 3.25
CA ILE A 19 -6.34 6.82 4.05
C ILE A 19 -7.85 6.65 3.83
N ASN A 20 -8.29 6.49 2.59
CA ASN A 20 -9.70 6.32 2.26
C ASN A 20 -10.27 5.00 2.80
N ILE A 21 -9.50 3.91 2.79
CA ILE A 21 -9.90 2.63 3.42
C ILE A 21 -10.04 2.79 4.93
N TYR A 22 -9.10 3.49 5.59
CA TYR A 22 -9.22 3.77 7.02
C TYR A 22 -10.51 4.54 7.32
N LYS A 23 -10.81 5.59 6.55
CA LYS A 23 -12.05 6.38 6.70
C LYS A 23 -13.31 5.54 6.46
N ALA A 24 -13.34 4.75 5.39
CA ALA A 24 -14.50 3.94 5.02
C ALA A 24 -14.80 2.83 6.06
N THR A 25 -13.75 2.26 6.65
CA THR A 25 -13.89 1.17 7.65
C THR A 25 -14.21 1.66 9.06
N VAL A 26 -14.25 2.97 9.33
CA VAL A 26 -14.68 3.50 10.65
C VAL A 26 -16.13 3.13 10.96
N CYS A 27 -16.99 3.07 9.95
CA CYS A 27 -18.42 2.81 10.13
C CYS A 27 -18.76 1.31 10.16
N PHE A 28 -17.77 0.42 10.13
CA PHE A 28 -18.03 -1.02 10.16
C PHE A 28 -18.45 -1.48 11.56
N PRO A 29 -19.26 -2.54 11.67
CA PRO A 29 -19.59 -3.14 12.97
C PRO A 29 -18.33 -3.58 13.70
N GLU A 30 -18.34 -3.50 15.03
CA GLU A 30 -17.21 -3.93 15.87
C GLU A 30 -16.87 -5.41 15.67
N SER A 31 -17.86 -6.25 15.33
CA SER A 31 -17.66 -7.65 14.97
C SER A 31 -16.73 -7.86 13.76
N GLU A 32 -16.61 -6.87 12.88
CA GLU A 32 -15.73 -6.91 11.71
C GLU A 32 -14.33 -6.33 11.97
N MET A 33 -14.03 -5.90 13.19
CA MET A 33 -12.76 -5.27 13.54
C MET A 33 -11.56 -6.16 13.17
N PHE A 34 -11.62 -7.45 13.52
CA PHE A 34 -10.58 -8.43 13.19
C PHE A 34 -10.81 -9.15 11.85
N GLY A 35 -12.01 -9.02 11.28
CA GLY A 35 -12.41 -9.56 9.99
C GLY A 35 -12.11 -8.59 8.86
N LEU A 36 -13.16 -8.08 8.21
CA LEU A 36 -13.06 -7.24 7.02
C LEU A 36 -12.25 -5.96 7.26
N THR A 37 -12.43 -5.31 8.42
CA THR A 37 -11.72 -4.04 8.73
C THR A 37 -10.21 -4.25 8.72
N ALA A 38 -9.73 -5.28 9.41
CA ALA A 38 -8.30 -5.58 9.47
C ALA A 38 -7.74 -6.04 8.12
N GLN A 39 -8.49 -6.85 7.36
CA GLN A 39 -8.06 -7.29 6.03
C GLN A 39 -7.95 -6.13 5.04
N MET A 40 -8.96 -5.26 4.98
CA MET A 40 -8.96 -4.10 4.07
C MET A 40 -7.84 -3.12 4.41
N ARG A 41 -7.66 -2.77 5.69
CA ARG A 41 -6.60 -1.85 6.13
C ARG A 41 -5.20 -2.40 5.83
N ARG A 42 -4.94 -3.68 6.11
CA ARG A 42 -3.65 -4.31 5.78
C ARG A 42 -3.41 -4.35 4.27
N GLY A 43 -4.42 -4.74 3.50
CA GLY A 43 -4.34 -4.77 2.04
C GLY A 43 -4.03 -3.39 1.45
N GLY A 44 -4.76 -2.36 1.87
CA GLY A 44 -4.55 -0.98 1.40
C GLY A 44 -3.15 -0.44 1.69
N VAL A 45 -2.64 -0.64 2.92
CA VAL A 45 -1.28 -0.21 3.30
C VAL A 45 -0.20 -0.99 2.56
N SER A 46 -0.43 -2.28 2.29
CA SER A 46 0.53 -3.16 1.59
C SER A 46 0.91 -2.63 0.21
N VAL A 47 -0.03 -2.01 -0.53
CA VAL A 47 0.25 -1.45 -1.86
C VAL A 47 1.33 -0.36 -1.79
N ALA A 48 1.16 0.62 -0.89
CA ALA A 48 2.12 1.70 -0.72
C ALA A 48 3.48 1.17 -0.19
N ALA A 49 3.45 0.23 0.75
CA ALA A 49 4.64 -0.39 1.32
C ALA A 49 5.48 -1.12 0.25
N ASN A 50 4.84 -1.94 -0.59
CA ASN A 50 5.54 -2.65 -1.67
C ASN A 50 6.17 -1.68 -2.69
N ILE A 51 5.52 -0.56 -3.00
CA ILE A 51 6.11 0.45 -3.90
C ILE A 51 7.35 1.09 -3.26
N VAL A 52 7.32 1.41 -1.97
CA VAL A 52 8.49 1.96 -1.23
C VAL A 52 9.62 0.93 -1.19
N GLU A 53 9.31 -0.31 -0.83
CA GLU A 53 10.29 -1.40 -0.77
C GLU A 53 10.95 -1.62 -2.13
N GLY A 54 10.16 -1.67 -3.21
CA GLY A 54 10.67 -1.72 -4.58
C GLY A 54 11.57 -0.52 -4.90
N ALA A 55 11.16 0.71 -4.58
CA ALA A 55 11.88 1.94 -4.90
C ALA A 55 13.26 2.03 -4.22
N THR A 56 13.45 1.30 -3.13
CA THR A 56 14.74 1.21 -2.41
C THR A 56 15.68 0.13 -2.95
N ARG A 57 15.22 -0.76 -3.85
CA ARG A 57 16.06 -1.83 -4.42
C ARG A 57 17.08 -1.30 -5.42
N GLN A 58 18.24 -1.96 -5.49
CA GLN A 58 19.34 -1.60 -6.38
C GLN A 58 19.09 -2.00 -7.85
N TYR A 59 18.39 -3.12 -8.08
CA TYR A 59 18.19 -3.68 -9.41
C TYR A 59 16.76 -3.52 -9.91
N GLN A 60 16.61 -3.21 -11.20
CA GLN A 60 15.32 -3.00 -11.84
C GLN A 60 14.43 -4.26 -11.83
N LYS A 61 15.03 -5.45 -11.84
CA LYS A 61 14.30 -6.72 -11.77
C LYS A 61 13.57 -6.90 -10.44
N GLU A 62 14.22 -6.52 -9.33
CA GLU A 62 13.59 -6.56 -8.00
C GLU A 62 12.49 -5.51 -7.90
N TYR A 63 12.71 -4.30 -8.43
CA TYR A 63 11.69 -3.26 -8.49
C TYR A 63 10.38 -3.75 -9.16
N VAL A 64 10.49 -4.45 -10.30
CA VAL A 64 9.33 -4.99 -11.01
C VAL A 64 8.61 -6.07 -10.19
N GLN A 65 9.34 -6.92 -9.47
CA GLN A 65 8.74 -7.94 -8.62
C GLN A 65 7.90 -7.32 -7.49
N PHE A 66 8.40 -6.26 -6.85
CA PHE A 66 7.64 -5.53 -5.84
C PHE A 66 6.40 -4.82 -6.40
N LEU A 67 6.46 -4.32 -7.63
CA LEU A 67 5.28 -3.76 -8.30
C LEU A 67 4.21 -4.82 -8.60
N HIS A 68 4.61 -6.06 -8.92
CA HIS A 68 3.65 -7.16 -9.09
C HIS A 68 2.95 -7.53 -7.78
N THR A 69 3.66 -7.50 -6.64
CA THR A 69 3.06 -7.76 -5.32
C THR A 69 2.13 -6.64 -4.86
N ALA A 70 2.37 -5.41 -5.31
CA ALA A 70 1.53 -4.26 -4.99
C ALA A 70 0.19 -4.24 -5.75
N MET A 71 0.06 -5.03 -6.81
CA MET A 71 -1.07 -4.99 -7.75
C MET A 71 -2.16 -6.01 -7.41
#